data_AF-A0A7C8YFJ2-F1
#
_entry.id   AF-A0A7C8YFJ2-F1
#
_cell.length_a   1.000
_cell.length_b   1.000
_cell.length_c   1.000
_cell.angle_alpha   90.00
_cell.angle_beta   90.00
_cell.angle_gamma   90.00
#
_symmetry.space_group_name_H-M   'P 1'
#
loop_
_entity.id
_entity.type
_entity.pdbx_description
1 polymer ?
#
loop_
_entity_poly.entity_id
_entity_poly.type
_entity_poly.pdbx_seq_one_letter_code
_entity_poly.pdbx_strand_id
1 'polypeptide(L)'
;WLNILAELLQFGDREFYKDWWNARTFEEYWRMWNMPVHKWMVRHCYFPCLRNGVPKGIAVLIAFLISAIFHELCIAVPCHMFRLWAFLGIMFQVPLVVITNFIQRKFQNSMVGNMIFWFIFSIFGQPMCVLLYYHDLMNWKNRSN
;
A
#
# COMPACT_ATOMS: atom_id res chain seq x y z
N TRP A 1 16.06 4.99 8.24
CA TRP A 1 16.73 6.04 7.46
C TRP A 1 16.09 7.41 7.68
N LEU A 2 14.75 7.55 7.62
CA LEU A 2 14.06 8.85 7.83
C LEU A 2 14.44 9.57 9.13
N ASN A 3 14.57 8.84 10.26
CA ASN A 3 15.02 9.43 11.52
C ASN A 3 16.43 10.04 11.45
N ILE A 4 17.35 9.41 10.71
CA ILE A 4 18.73 9.92 10.55
C ILE A 4 18.69 11.23 9.75
N LEU A 5 17.94 11.26 8.65
CA LEU A 5 17.79 12.49 7.88
C LEU A 5 17.10 13.60 8.68
N ALA A 6 16.10 13.26 9.49
CA ALA A 6 15.43 14.22 10.34
C ALA A 6 16.39 14.83 11.38
N GLU A 7 17.29 14.03 11.94
CA GLU A 7 18.33 14.51 12.85
C GLU A 7 19.31 15.45 12.14
N LEU A 8 19.82 15.03 10.97
CA LEU A 8 20.76 15.84 10.17
C LEU A 8 20.17 17.18 9.70
N LEU A 9 18.87 17.19 9.36
CA LEU A 9 18.15 18.38 8.90
C LEU A 9 17.49 19.17 10.04
N GLN A 10 17.67 18.76 11.30
CA GLN A 10 17.01 19.35 12.47
C GLN A 10 15.47 19.41 12.31
N PHE A 11 14.90 18.41 11.65
CA PHE A 11 13.47 18.31 11.43
C PHE A 11 12.76 17.71 12.66
N GLY A 12 11.83 18.48 13.23
CA GLY A 12 11.16 18.14 14.47
C GLY A 12 10.01 17.13 14.34
N ASP A 13 9.32 17.05 13.19
CA ASP A 13 8.25 16.07 12.99
C ASP A 13 8.83 14.71 12.59
N ARG A 14 8.81 13.78 13.56
CA ARG A 14 9.36 12.42 13.40
C ARG A 14 8.26 11.36 13.32
N GLU A 15 7.00 11.76 13.13
CA GLU A 15 5.87 10.83 13.03
C GLU A 15 5.80 10.18 11.63
N PHE A 16 6.78 9.32 11.32
CA PHE A 16 6.89 8.66 10.02
C PHE A 16 5.97 7.42 9.88
N TYR A 17 5.64 6.77 10.99
CA TYR A 17 4.74 5.62 11.07
C TYR A 17 4.06 5.57 12.44
N LYS A 18 2.94 4.87 12.52
CA LYS A 18 2.22 4.56 13.77
C LYS A 18 2.28 3.06 14.05
N ASP A 19 1.55 2.59 15.05
CA ASP A 19 1.44 1.19 15.46
C ASP A 19 0.65 0.32 14.47
N TRP A 20 1.07 0.35 13.20
CA TRP A 20 0.44 -0.35 12.08
C TRP A 20 0.40 -1.87 12.26
N TRP A 21 1.30 -2.44 13.09
CA TRP A 21 1.30 -3.87 13.43
C TRP A 21 0.08 -4.30 14.23
N ASN A 22 -0.58 -3.35 14.93
CA ASN A 22 -1.83 -3.56 15.65
C ASN A 22 -3.07 -3.30 14.76
N ALA A 23 -2.89 -3.02 13.46
CA ALA A 23 -3.99 -2.75 12.56
C ALA A 23 -4.98 -3.92 12.52
N ARG A 24 -6.27 -3.60 12.58
CA ARG A 24 -7.37 -4.57 12.55
C ARG A 24 -7.93 -4.76 11.15
N THR A 25 -7.63 -3.82 10.26
CA THR A 25 -8.10 -3.79 8.87
C THR A 25 -6.98 -3.29 7.96
N PHE A 26 -7.07 -3.61 6.67
CA PHE A 26 -6.11 -3.07 5.69
C PHE A 26 -6.21 -1.55 5.55
N GLU A 27 -7.40 -0.98 5.78
CA GLU A 27 -7.57 0.48 5.77
C GLU A 27 -6.70 1.14 6.86
N GLU A 28 -6.73 0.60 8.07
CA GLU A 28 -5.94 1.09 9.19
C GLU A 28 -4.44 0.95 8.92
N TYR A 29 -4.01 -0.19 8.41
CA TYR A 29 -2.62 -0.42 7.98
C TYR A 29 -2.13 0.65 6.99
N TRP A 30 -2.87 0.90 5.91
CA TRP A 30 -2.48 1.87 4.88
C TRP A 30 -2.38 3.30 5.39
N ARG A 31 -3.09 3.63 6.47
CA ARG A 31 -3.05 4.95 7.12
C ARG A 31 -1.88 5.11 8.09
N MET A 32 -1.32 4.01 8.59
CA MET A 32 -0.34 4.02 9.68
C MET A 32 1.08 3.63 9.26
N TRP A 33 1.26 2.83 8.20
CA TRP A 33 2.57 2.25 7.87
C TRP A 33 3.58 3.31 7.36
N ASN A 34 3.12 4.27 6.56
CA ASN A 34 3.93 5.31 5.93
C ASN A 34 3.16 6.62 5.93
N MET A 35 3.29 7.35 7.03
CA MET A 35 2.58 8.59 7.27
C MET A 35 2.92 9.69 6.24
N PRO A 36 4.19 9.88 5.79
CA PRO A 36 4.50 10.87 4.76
C PRO A 36 3.73 10.64 3.46
N VAL A 37 3.74 9.40 2.94
CA VAL A 37 3.02 9.05 1.71
C VAL A 37 1.51 9.16 1.93
N HIS A 38 1.01 8.66 3.07
CA HIS A 38 -0.41 8.77 3.40
C HIS A 38 -0.88 10.23 3.46
N LYS A 39 -0.18 11.09 4.19
CA LYS A 39 -0.48 12.54 4.30
C LYS A 39 -0.42 13.20 2.92
N TRP A 40 0.56 12.85 2.08
CA TRP A 40 0.67 13.39 0.72
C TRP A 40 -0.52 12.98 -0.16
N MET A 41 -0.88 11.70 -0.18
CA MET A 41 -2.01 11.16 -0.93
C MET A 41 -3.34 11.78 -0.48
N VAL A 42 -3.54 11.92 0.83
CA VAL A 42 -4.75 12.54 1.38
C VAL A 42 -4.86 14.00 0.96
N ARG A 43 -3.76 14.76 1.05
CA ARG A 43 -3.72 16.19 0.73
C ARG A 43 -3.86 16.49 -0.75
N HIS A 44 -3.19 15.72 -1.62
CA HIS A 44 -3.06 16.05 -3.04
C HIS A 44 -3.95 15.22 -3.97
N CYS A 45 -4.47 14.07 -3.51
CA CYS A 45 -5.39 13.25 -4.30
C CYS A 45 -6.78 13.23 -3.67
N TYR A 46 -6.90 12.77 -2.42
CA TYR A 46 -8.21 12.50 -1.82
C TYR A 46 -9.04 13.78 -1.59
N PHE A 47 -8.50 14.78 -0.88
CA PHE A 47 -9.25 16.02 -0.62
C PHE A 47 -9.61 16.81 -1.88
N PRO A 48 -8.72 16.96 -2.88
CA PRO A 48 -9.09 17.55 -4.16
C PRO A 48 -10.24 16.80 -4.85
N CYS A 49 -10.23 15.46 -4.87
CA CYS A 49 -11.35 14.69 -5.42
C CYS A 49 -12.67 15.01 -4.69
N LEU A 50 -12.66 15.00 -3.35
CA LEU A 50 -13.86 15.30 -2.55
C LEU A 50 -14.37 16.73 -2.79
N ARG A 51 -13.47 17.71 -2.88
CA ARG A 51 -13.83 19.12 -3.16
C ARG A 51 -14.46 19.29 -4.54
N ASN A 52 -14.11 18.44 -5.49
CA ASN A 52 -14.72 18.39 -6.83
C ASN A 52 -16.01 17.55 -6.89
N GLY A 53 -16.58 17.16 -5.75
CA GLY A 53 -17.84 16.41 -5.70
C GLY A 53 -17.71 14.91 -6.00
N VAL A 54 -16.50 14.36 -6.07
CA VAL A 54 -16.28 12.92 -6.28
C VAL A 54 -16.73 12.15 -5.02
N PRO A 55 -17.53 11.07 -5.16
CA PRO A 55 -17.91 10.22 -4.04
C PRO A 55 -16.70 9.64 -3.31
N LYS A 56 -16.81 9.48 -1.99
CA LYS A 56 -15.70 8.99 -1.13
C LYS A 56 -15.08 7.69 -1.63
N GLY A 57 -15.89 6.71 -2.03
CA GLY A 57 -15.40 5.43 -2.55
C GLY A 57 -14.58 5.56 -3.83
N ILE A 58 -15.02 6.44 -4.75
CA ILE A 58 -14.30 6.72 -5.99
C ILE A 58 -13.01 7.49 -5.69
N ALA A 59 -13.03 8.44 -4.74
CA ALA A 59 -11.83 9.16 -4.33
C ALA A 59 -10.76 8.24 -3.72
N VAL A 60 -11.17 7.23 -2.94
CA VAL A 60 -10.25 6.17 -2.46
C VAL A 60 -9.72 5.34 -3.63
N LEU A 61 -10.58 4.91 -4.55
CA LEU A 61 -10.16 4.16 -5.73
C LEU A 61 -9.12 4.92 -6.58
N ILE A 62 -9.34 6.23 -6.80
CA ILE A 62 -8.39 7.10 -7.50
C ILE A 62 -7.05 7.17 -6.76
N ALA A 63 -7.07 7.32 -5.43
CA ALA A 63 -5.84 7.32 -4.65
C ALA A 63 -5.07 6.00 -4.77
N PHE A 64 -5.76 4.85 -4.70
CA PHE A 64 -5.14 3.54 -4.92
C PHE A 64 -4.62 3.36 -6.34
N LEU A 65 -5.32 3.87 -7.35
CA LEU A 65 -4.89 3.82 -8.75
C LEU A 65 -3.60 4.62 -8.96
N ILE A 66 -3.54 5.85 -8.45
CA ILE A 66 -2.34 6.69 -8.53
C ILE A 66 -1.18 5.97 -7.82
N SER A 67 -1.42 5.43 -6.62
CA SER A 67 -0.43 4.65 -5.89
C SER A 67 0.07 3.44 -6.69
N ALA A 68 -0.83 2.67 -7.31
CA ALA A 68 -0.50 1.49 -8.11
C ALA A 68 0.40 1.83 -9.31
N ILE A 69 0.13 2.95 -9.98
CA ILE A 69 0.96 3.44 -11.10
C ILE A 69 2.37 3.77 -10.59
N PHE A 70 2.50 4.51 -9.48
CA PHE A 70 3.81 4.82 -8.92
C PHE A 70 4.59 3.56 -8.50
N HIS A 71 3.92 2.57 -7.90
CA HIS A 71 4.57 1.32 -7.51
C HIS A 71 5.08 0.53 -8.73
N GLU A 72 4.30 0.43 -9.81
CA GLU A 72 4.76 -0.20 -11.04
C GLU A 72 5.93 0.57 -11.64
N LEU A 73 5.88 1.91 -11.72
CA LEU A 73 6.98 2.71 -12.27
C LEU A 73 8.28 2.55 -11.48
N CYS A 74 8.20 2.54 -10.15
CA CYS A 74 9.35 2.36 -9.27
C CYS A 74 10.05 1.00 -9.45
N ILE A 75 9.33 -0.03 -9.88
CA ILE A 75 9.88 -1.37 -10.09
C ILE A 75 10.24 -1.59 -11.56
N ALA A 76 9.35 -1.21 -12.48
CA ALA A 76 9.49 -1.43 -13.91
C ALA A 76 10.64 -0.64 -14.52
N VAL A 77 10.90 0.59 -14.07
CA VAL A 77 11.97 1.42 -14.62
C VAL A 77 13.36 0.84 -14.30
N PRO A 78 13.73 0.53 -13.03
CA PRO A 78 15.02 -0.07 -12.73
C PRO A 78 15.20 -1.47 -13.31
N CYS A 79 14.12 -2.26 -13.37
CA CYS A 79 14.17 -3.61 -13.93
C CYS A 79 14.07 -3.64 -15.46
N HIS A 80 13.80 -2.51 -16.11
CA HIS A 80 13.53 -2.40 -17.56
C HIS A 80 12.48 -3.41 -18.06
N MET A 81 11.50 -3.74 -17.22
CA MET A 81 10.47 -4.75 -17.50
C MET A 81 9.09 -4.23 -17.10
N PHE A 82 8.14 -4.26 -18.02
CA PHE A 82 6.76 -3.86 -17.72
C PHE A 82 5.87 -5.09 -17.65
N ARG A 83 5.48 -5.49 -16.43
CA ARG A 83 4.73 -6.75 -16.18
C ARG A 83 3.42 -6.53 -15.41
N LEU A 84 3.19 -5.36 -14.84
CA LEU A 84 1.98 -4.98 -14.11
C LEU A 84 1.70 -5.77 -12.82
N TRP A 85 2.63 -6.58 -12.33
CA TRP A 85 2.44 -7.33 -11.08
C TRP A 85 2.28 -6.42 -9.87
N ALA A 86 3.06 -5.34 -9.79
CA ALA A 86 2.96 -4.40 -8.68
C ALA A 86 1.69 -3.57 -8.76
N PHE A 87 1.30 -3.17 -9.97
CA PHE A 87 0.02 -2.50 -10.23
C PHE A 87 -1.16 -3.34 -9.75
N LEU A 88 -1.24 -4.61 -10.20
CA LEU A 88 -2.31 -5.53 -9.82
C LEU A 88 -2.30 -5.81 -8.32
N GLY A 89 -1.12 -5.97 -7.74
CA GLY A 89 -0.94 -6.17 -6.30
C GLY A 89 -1.54 -5.05 -5.45
N ILE A 90 -1.29 -3.78 -5.81
CA ILE A 90 -1.87 -2.62 -5.11
C ILE A 90 -3.36 -2.50 -5.38
N MET A 91 -3.83 -2.72 -6.61
CA MET A 91 -5.26 -2.63 -6.93
C MET A 91 -6.09 -3.72 -6.24
N PHE A 92 -5.52 -4.91 -6.05
CA PHE A 92 -6.15 -5.99 -5.30
C PHE A 92 -6.35 -5.66 -3.81
N GLN A 93 -5.63 -4.68 -3.27
CA GLN A 93 -5.83 -4.22 -1.88
C GLN A 93 -7.17 -3.50 -1.70
N VAL A 94 -7.76 -2.92 -2.75
CA VAL A 94 -9.06 -2.23 -2.66
C VAL A 94 -10.19 -3.18 -2.23
N PRO A 95 -10.46 -4.31 -2.92
CA PRO A 95 -11.46 -5.27 -2.45
C PRO A 95 -11.09 -5.87 -1.09
N LEU A 96 -9.81 -6.03 -0.80
CA LEU A 96 -9.33 -6.54 0.49
C LEU A 96 -9.68 -5.61 1.66
N VAL A 97 -9.56 -4.30 1.46
CA VAL A 97 -10.02 -3.29 2.42
C VAL A 97 -11.52 -3.43 2.68
N VAL A 98 -12.33 -3.64 1.64
CA VAL A 98 -13.78 -3.82 1.79
C VAL A 98 -14.09 -5.11 2.58
N ILE A 99 -13.44 -6.22 2.23
CA ILE A 99 -13.63 -7.52 2.89
C ILE A 99 -13.20 -7.44 4.36
N THR A 100 -12.01 -6.91 4.65
CA THR A 100 -11.52 -6.82 6.03
C THR A 100 -12.34 -5.88 6.89
N ASN A 101 -12.83 -4.77 6.33
CA ASN A 101 -13.80 -3.91 7.02
C ASN A 101 -15.14 -4.63 7.28
N PHE A 102 -15.64 -5.43 6.34
CA PHE A 102 -16.86 -6.22 6.52
C PHE A 102 -16.69 -7.28 7.63
N ILE A 103 -15.57 -8.01 7.62
CA ILE A 103 -15.22 -9.01 8.64
C ILE A 103 -15.11 -8.34 10.01
N GLN A 104 -14.39 -7.22 10.11
CA GLN A 104 -14.24 -6.50 11.37
C GLN A 104 -15.60 -6.04 11.92
N ARG A 105 -16.50 -5.57 11.05
CA ARG A 105 -17.88 -5.20 11.44
C ARG A 105 -18.72 -6.40 11.87
N LYS A 106 -18.50 -7.57 11.28
CA LYS A 106 -19.27 -8.79 11.59
C LYS A 106 -18.83 -9.44 12.90
N PHE A 107 -17.52 -9.59 13.13
CA PHE A 107 -17.00 -10.27 14.31
C PHE A 107 -16.78 -9.34 15.51
N GLN A 108 -16.59 -8.04 15.28
CA GLN A 108 -16.32 -7.00 16.30
C GLN A 108 -15.16 -7.33 17.25
N ASN A 109 -14.36 -8.35 16.94
CA ASN A 109 -13.22 -8.78 17.73
C ASN A 109 -11.92 -8.25 17.12
N SER A 110 -11.21 -7.42 17.88
CA SER A 110 -9.96 -6.78 17.48
C SER A 110 -8.84 -7.77 17.19
N MET A 111 -8.76 -8.88 17.93
CA MET A 111 -7.73 -9.91 17.75
C MET A 111 -7.93 -10.67 16.44
N VAL A 112 -9.17 -11.04 16.12
CA VAL A 112 -9.50 -11.75 14.87
C VAL A 112 -9.15 -10.90 13.65
N GLY A 113 -9.48 -9.60 13.68
CA GLY A 113 -9.11 -8.66 12.62
C GLY A 113 -7.61 -8.57 12.41
N ASN A 114 -6.84 -8.47 13.51
CA ASN A 114 -5.38 -8.42 13.45
C ASN A 114 -4.75 -9.71 12.92
N MET A 115 -5.24 -10.89 13.35
CA MET A 115 -4.77 -12.19 12.83
C MET A 115 -5.02 -12.32 11.33
N ILE A 116 -6.21 -11.93 10.86
CA ILE A 116 -6.58 -11.95 9.44
C ILE A 116 -5.70 -10.97 8.65
N PHE A 117 -5.45 -9.77 9.19
CA PHE A 117 -4.51 -8.81 8.61
C PHE A 117 -3.13 -9.45 8.41
N TRP A 118 -2.54 -10.05 9.44
CA TRP A 118 -1.21 -10.66 9.36
C TRP A 118 -1.14 -11.83 8.39
N PHE A 119 -2.16 -12.69 8.37
CA PHE A 119 -2.23 -13.83 7.45
C PHE A 119 -2.23 -13.35 5.99
N ILE A 120 -3.10 -12.39 5.68
CA ILE A 120 -3.23 -11.85 4.33
C ILE A 120 -1.99 -11.05 3.95
N PHE A 121 -1.46 -10.22 4.85
CA PHE A 121 -0.28 -9.41 4.62
C PHE A 121 0.94 -10.27 4.28
N SER A 122 1.12 -11.39 5.00
CA SER A 122 2.26 -12.28 4.82
C SER A 122 2.17 -13.14 3.55
N ILE A 123 0.97 -13.60 3.19
CA ILE A 123 0.78 -14.54 2.07
C ILE A 123 0.43 -13.82 0.76
N PHE A 124 -0.52 -12.91 0.79
CA PHE A 124 -1.09 -12.26 -0.41
C PHE A 124 -0.70 -10.78 -0.54
N GLY A 125 0.06 -10.25 0.42
CA GLY A 125 0.43 -8.85 0.45
C GLY A 125 1.53 -8.48 -0.55
N GLN A 126 2.19 -7.37 -0.25
CA GLN A 126 3.30 -6.82 -1.03
C GLN A 126 4.44 -7.83 -1.29
N PRO A 127 4.83 -8.72 -0.33
CA PRO A 127 5.90 -9.68 -0.57
C PRO A 127 5.65 -10.63 -1.75
N MET A 128 4.42 -11.13 -1.92
CA MET A 128 4.08 -12.02 -3.03
C MET A 128 4.28 -11.34 -4.38
N CYS A 129 3.89 -10.06 -4.49
CA CYS A 129 4.04 -9.29 -5.72
C CYS A 129 5.52 -9.12 -6.10
N VAL A 130 6.39 -8.88 -5.11
CA VAL A 130 7.83 -8.77 -5.31
C VAL A 130 8.43 -10.13 -5.71
N LEU A 131 7.99 -11.22 -5.10
CA LEU A 131 8.45 -12.58 -5.44
C LEU A 131 8.07 -12.97 -6.87
N LEU A 132 6.83 -12.70 -7.29
CA LEU A 132 6.37 -12.94 -8.67
C LEU A 132 7.21 -12.12 -9.67
N TYR A 133 7.45 -10.86 -9.36
CA TYR A 133 8.26 -9.98 -10.20
C TYR A 133 9.70 -10.48 -10.31
N TYR A 134 10.29 -10.90 -9.18
CA TYR A 134 11.64 -11.47 -9.15
C TYR A 134 11.75 -12.77 -9.96
N HIS A 135 10.77 -13.67 -9.80
CA HIS A 135 10.71 -14.91 -10.57
C HIS A 135 10.64 -14.65 -12.08
N ASP A 136 9.81 -13.70 -12.51
CA ASP A 136 9.70 -13.32 -13.92
C ASP A 136 10.98 -12.69 -14.47
N LEU A 137 11.65 -11.85 -13.68
CA LEU A 137 12.93 -11.24 -14.05
C LEU A 137 14.01 -12.31 -14.25
N MET A 138 14.10 -13.28 -13.34
CA MET A 138 15.07 -14.38 -13.44
C MET A 138 14.79 -15.29 -14.65
N ASN A 139 13.52 -15.61 -14.89
CA ASN A 139 13.13 -16.40 -16.07
C ASN A 139 13.32 -15.65 -17.38
N TRP A 140 13.23 -14.33 -17.38
CA TRP A 140 13.56 -13.53 -18.56
C TRP A 140 15.07 -13.56 -18.83
N LYS A 141 15.91 -13.34 -17.82
CA LYS A 141 17.38 -13.42 -17.95
C LYS A 141 17.86 -14.79 -18.43
N ASN A 142 17.26 -15.88 -17.93
CA ASN A 142 17.60 -17.24 -18.35
C ASN A 142 17.23 -17.54 -19.81
N ARG A 143 16.30 -16.78 -20.41
CA ARG A 143 15.91 -16.94 -21.83
C ARG A 143 16.72 -16.06 -22.78
N SER A 144 17.36 -15.01 -22.27
CA SER A 144 18.20 -14.09 -23.04
C SER A 144 19.69 -14.47 -23.07
N ASN A 145 20.10 -15.44 -22.24
CA ASN A 145 21.42 -16.08 -22.23
C ASN A 145 21.36 -17.43 -22.94
#